data_AF-A0A8T4IX22-F1
#
_entry.id   AF-A0A8T4IX22-F1
#
_cell.length_a   1.000
_cell.length_b   1.000
_cell.length_c   1.000
_cell.angle_alpha   90.00
_cell.angle_beta   90.00
_cell.angle_gamma   90.00
#
_symmetry.space_group_name_H-M   'P 1'
#
loop_
_entity.id
_entity.type
_entity.pdbx_description
1 polymer ?
#
loop_
_entity_poly.entity_id
_entity_poly.type
_entity_poly.pdbx_seq_one_letter_code
_entity_poly.pdbx_strand_id
1 'polypeptide(L)' 'GLVRVGHTLYVVQNRLNLVSVWRLDRSLRSATLLGSITDPRFDVPATAARWRDRLYLVNARFTSPQEPDT' A
#
# COMPACT_ATOMS: atom_id res chain seq x y z
N GLY A 1 4.14 -2.08 -5.02
CA GLY A 1 3.01 -2.92 -5.48
C GLY A 1 1.77 -2.09 -5.77
N LEU A 2 0.83 -2.62 -6.54
CA LEU A 2 -0.44 -1.99 -6.91
C LEU A 2 -1.60 -2.96 -6.64
N VAL A 3 -2.68 -2.48 -6.02
CA VAL A 3 -3.91 -3.26 -5.81
C VAL A 3 -5.10 -2.43 -6.27
N ARG A 4 -5.90 -2.96 -7.19
CA ARG A 4 -7.13 -2.29 -7.67
C ARG A 4 -8.38 -3.00 -7.15
N VAL A 5 -9.34 -2.24 -6.67
CA VAL A 5 -10.65 -2.69 -6.21
C VAL A 5 -11.71 -1.79 -6.84
N GLY A 6 -12.38 -2.26 -7.89
CA GLY A 6 -13.24 -1.40 -8.69
C GLY A 6 -12.48 -0.18 -9.21
N HIS A 7 -12.96 1.03 -8.92
CA HIS A 7 -12.28 2.28 -9.29
C HIS A 7 -11.33 2.82 -8.22
N THR A 8 -11.06 2.07 -7.16
CA THR A 8 -10.06 2.45 -6.16
C THR A 8 -8.73 1.75 -6.45
N LEU A 9 -7.65 2.53 -6.53
CA LEU A 9 -6.28 2.04 -6.69
C LEU A 9 -5.47 2.35 -5.44
N TYR A 10 -4.93 1.30 -4.83
CA TYR A 10 -3.98 1.38 -3.73
C TYR A 10 -2.57 1.25 -4.31
N VAL A 11 -1.74 2.26 -4.07
CA VAL A 11 -0.36 2.32 -4.53
C VAL A 11 0.56 2.29 -3.32
N VAL A 12 1.34 1.22 -3.20
CA VAL A 12 2.33 1.08 -2.13
C VAL A 12 3.55 1.93 -2.46
N GLN A 13 3.81 2.95 -1.65
CA GLN A 13 4.91 3.89 -1.79
C GLN A 13 6.04 3.50 -0.84
N ASN A 14 6.87 2.55 -1.27
CA ASN A 14 7.90 1.89 -0.45
C ASN A 14 8.80 2.89 0.32
N ARG A 15 9.41 3.85 -0.39
CA ARG A 15 10.33 4.84 0.20
C ARG A 15 9.65 5.86 1.12
N LEU A 16 8.35 6.10 0.91
CA LEU A 16 7.57 7.04 1.71
C LEU A 16 6.86 6.36 2.87
N ASN A 17 7.01 5.03 3.00
CA ASN A 17 6.40 4.20 4.04
C ASN A 17 4.88 4.43 4.19
N LEU A 18 4.17 4.51 3.06
CA LEU A 18 2.72 4.75 3.02
C LEU A 18 2.04 4.05 1.85
N VAL A 19 0.70 3.96 1.91
CA VAL A 19 -0.13 3.56 0.77
C VAL A 19 -0.96 4.75 0.33
N SER A 20 -0.76 5.23 -0.89
CA SER A 20 -1.63 6.26 -1.46
C SER A 20 -2.87 5.62 -2.09
N VAL A 21 -4.03 6.23 -1.87
CA VAL A 21 -5.33 5.73 -2.32
C VAL A 21 -5.88 6.68 -3.37
N TRP A 22 -6.21 6.14 -4.54
CA TRP A 22 -6.62 6.92 -5.70
C TRP A 22 -7.96 6.45 -6.22
N ARG A 23 -8.79 7.38 -6.69
CA ARG A 23 -9.99 7.08 -7.48
C ARG A 23 -9.64 7.21 -8.95
N LEU A 24 -9.73 6.11 -9.67
CA LEU A 24 -9.61 6.06 -11.13
C LEU A 24 -10.88 6.61 -11.77
N ASP A 25 -10.73 7.35 -12.86
CA ASP A 25 -11.86 7.75 -13.69
C ASP A 25 -12.50 6.54 -14.40
N ARG A 26 -13.58 6.78 -15.15
CA ARG A 26 -14.28 5.69 -15.86
C ARG A 26 -13.41 5.03 -16.92
N SER A 27 -12.52 5.79 -17.56
CA SER A 27 -11.63 5.28 -18.61
C SER A 27 -10.35 4.62 -18.07
N LEU A 28 -10.13 4.69 -16.75
CA LEU A 28 -8.90 4.23 -16.07
C LEU A 28 -7.62 4.89 -16.60
N ARG A 29 -7.72 6.12 -17.12
CA ARG A 29 -6.60 6.89 -17.69
C ARG A 29 -6.14 8.00 -16.78
N SER A 30 -6.98 8.43 -15.84
CA SER A 30 -6.64 9.46 -14.87
C SER A 30 -7.10 9.05 -13.49
N ALA A 31 -6.53 9.69 -12.48
CA ALA A 31 -6.83 9.38 -11.10
C ALA A 31 -6.84 10.65 -10.25
N THR A 32 -7.72 10.69 -9.26
CA THR A 32 -7.73 11.71 -8.21
C THR A 32 -7.26 11.07 -6.91
N LEU A 33 -6.31 11.72 -6.22
CA LEU A 33 -5.88 11.28 -4.90
C LEU A 33 -7.04 11.40 -3.91
N LEU A 34 -7.38 10.31 -3.24
CA LEU A 34 -8.38 10.29 -2.17
C LEU A 34 -7.74 10.48 -0.79
N GLY A 35 -6.50 10.06 -0.62
CA GLY A 35 -5.76 10.19 0.63
C GLY A 35 -4.62 9.18 0.73
N SER A 36 -4.13 8.99 1.95
CA SER A 36 -3.09 8.02 2.28
C SER A 36 -3.48 7.16 3.48
N ILE A 37 -2.98 5.94 3.50
CA ILE A 37 -2.99 5.05 4.66
C ILE A 37 -1.55 5.03 5.18
N THR A 38 -1.42 5.31 6.46
CA THR A 38 -0.18 5.18 7.22
C THR A 38 -0.45 4.28 8.42
N ASP A 39 0.58 3.59 8.87
CA ASP A 39 0.51 2.76 10.08
C ASP A 39 1.92 2.72 10.68
N PRO A 40 2.08 2.87 12.01
CA PRO A 40 3.39 2.78 12.65
C PRO A 40 4.08 1.41 12.46
N ARG A 41 3.34 0.38 12.07
CA ARG A 41 3.87 -0.97 11.76
C ARG A 41 4.39 -1.10 10.33
N PHE A 42 4.25 -0.09 9.48
CA PHE A 42 4.83 -0.13 8.14
C PHE A 42 6.35 -0.06 8.22
N ASP A 43 6.98 -0.97 7.49
CA ASP A 43 8.43 -1.12 7.47
C ASP A 43 8.86 -1.50 6.05
N VAL A 44 9.07 -0.46 5.25
CA VAL A 44 9.46 -0.58 3.84
C VAL A 44 8.45 -1.46 3.08
N PRO A 45 7.15 -1.10 3.03
CA PRO A 45 6.12 -1.92 2.43
C PRO A 45 6.40 -2.08 0.93
N ALA A 46 6.53 -3.33 0.47
CA ALA A 46 6.94 -3.63 -0.89
C ALA A 46 5.75 -3.91 -1.82
N THR A 47 4.76 -4.64 -1.30
CA THR A 47 3.54 -4.99 -2.03
C THR A 47 2.35 -5.11 -1.11
N ALA A 48 1.17 -5.21 -1.72
CA ALA A 48 -0.08 -5.43 -1.02
C ALA A 48 -0.96 -6.42 -1.77
N ALA A 49 -1.89 -7.05 -1.06
CA ALA A 49 -2.92 -7.90 -1.63
C ALA A 49 -4.26 -7.67 -0.90
N ARG A 50 -5.37 -7.75 -1.62
CA ARG A 50 -6.70 -7.71 -1.01
C ARG A 50 -7.20 -9.12 -0.75
N TRP A 51 -7.74 -9.33 0.44
CA TRP A 51 -8.60 -10.46 0.74
C TRP A 51 -9.83 -9.99 1.51
N ARG A 52 -11.01 -10.26 0.95
CA ARG A 52 -12.30 -9.75 1.46
C ARG A 52 -12.24 -8.24 1.70
N ASP A 53 -12.60 -7.78 2.88
CA ASP A 53 -12.64 -6.39 3.33
C ASP A 53 -11.28 -5.84 3.79
N ARG A 54 -10.20 -6.62 3.66
CA ARG A 54 -8.88 -6.27 4.19
C ARG A 54 -7.83 -6.12 3.10
N LEU A 55 -6.93 -5.15 3.31
CA LEU A 55 -5.69 -4.98 2.56
C LEU A 55 -4.53 -5.47 3.41
N TYR A 56 -3.81 -6.48 2.91
CA TYR A 56 -2.61 -7.04 3.53
C TYR A 56 -1.39 -6.40 2.89
N LEU A 57 -0.47 -5.92 3.72
CA LEU A 57 0.81 -5.35 3.28
C LEU A 57 1.95 -6.30 3.64
N VAL A 58 2.93 -6.39 2.74
CA VAL A 58 4.17 -7.12 2.97
C VAL A 58 5.28 -6.09 3.20
N ASN A 59 5.85 -6.11 4.41
CA ASN A 59 7.00 -5.31 4.79
C ASN A 59 8.29 -6.00 4.35
N ALA A 60 9.20 -5.26 3.72
CA ALA A 60 10.50 -5.80 3.33
C ALA A 60 11.53 -5.76 4.46
N ARG A 61 11.35 -4.89 5.45
CA ARG A 61 12.21 -4.78 6.65
C ARG A 61 13.72 -4.66 6.36
N PHE A 62 14.10 -3.95 5.29
CA PHE A 62 15.51 -3.90 4.86
C PHE A 62 16.48 -3.26 5.86
N THR A 63 15.98 -2.42 6.78
CA THR A 63 16.81 -1.64 7.71
C THR A 63 16.53 -1.96 9.17
N SER A 64 15.63 -2.90 9.45
CA SER A 64 15.25 -3.27 10.81
C SER A 64 16.26 -4.26 11.39
N PRO A 65 16.61 -4.14 12.69
CA PRO A 65 17.42 -5.14 13.37
C PRO A 65 16.78 -6.53 13.24
N GLN A 66 17.62 -7.55 13.01
CA GLN A 66 17.21 -8.95 13.04
C GLN A 66 17.37 -9.44 14.48
N GLU A 67 16.27 -9.40 15.23
CA GLU A 67 16.19 -9.97 16.58
C GLU A 67 15.31 -11.24 16.53
N PRO A 68 15.40 -12.15 17.51
CA PRO A 68 14.66 -13.42 17.46
C PRO A 68 13.13 -13.27 17.28
N ASP A 69 12.58 -12.11 17.61
CA ASP A 69 11.18 -11.73 17.51
C ASP A 69 10.84 -10.82 16.31
N THR A 70 11.81 -10.43 15.47
CA THR A 70 11.62 -9.52 14.32
C THR A 70 12.12 -10.03 12.97
#